data_AF-X1FMZ5-F1
#
_entry.id   AF-X1FMZ5-F1
#
_cell.length_a   1.000
_cell.length_b   1.000
_cell.length_c   1.000
_cell.angle_alpha   90.00
_cell.angle_beta   90.00
_cell.angle_gamma   90.00
#
_symmetry.space_group_name_H-M   'P 1'
#
loop_
_entity.id
_entity.type
_entity.pdbx_description
1 polymer ?
#
loop_
_entity_poly.entity_id
_entity_poly.type
_entity_poly.pdbx_seq_one_letter_code
_entity_poly.pdbx_strand_id
1 'polypeptide(L)'
;LNDSGPLIGQPEAETATYDGAGACIAILDTGIDYTHADLGASTNEGDFPNSKVVGGTDIVNNDAYPMDDEGHGTEVAGVAAGEGVLYRGVAPGATLVALKVLNSTGTGWGSDVTAGIEWCITNRATYNIKAINLSLSDYEEWSDPEGQCDNDVQAQAVADAVSAGIVVVAAAGNLGYLDGIGYPACVSAATAVGATYDRSYLSSLLYSDCTDASPPVNSIGCFSNRGELLDLYAPGALITTAALGGGYVSGAGYAGTSYAAPHVAGAVAVLVSMGVTTPAAIESLLARSGLQIVDPDTNVATPRIDLVEAMDPPTTGPDLVVTALSGPTTVVVGDPVTVSLQVQNQGDTASGPCTAIVVLSANRVASPRDPVMATVSVPALAASQTFTDTSVAATIPLVMPGEHHLGAYADSTYAIGEQDETNNARLGDAVEVAGLTSRVVFNNIPA
;
A
#
# COMPACT_ATOMS: atom_id res chain seq x y z
N LEU A 1 1.07 7.85 -17.56
CA LEU A 1 2.02 8.80 -16.92
C LEU A 1 1.55 10.26 -16.97
N ASN A 2 1.10 10.82 -18.09
CA ASN A 2 0.60 12.22 -18.09
C ASN A 2 -0.71 12.43 -17.33
N ASP A 3 -1.52 11.38 -17.17
CA ASP A 3 -2.71 11.42 -16.31
C ASP A 3 -2.35 10.98 -14.88
N SER A 4 -1.60 9.88 -14.74
CA SER A 4 -1.24 9.31 -13.43
C SER A 4 -0.27 10.16 -12.59
N GLY A 5 0.73 10.80 -13.20
CA GLY A 5 1.71 11.63 -12.51
C GLY A 5 1.08 12.82 -11.78
N PRO A 6 0.27 13.67 -12.46
CA PRO A 6 -0.43 14.78 -11.83
C PRO A 6 -1.40 14.34 -10.73
N LEU A 7 -2.02 13.16 -10.82
CA LEU A 7 -2.86 12.68 -9.73
C LEU A 7 -2.07 12.59 -8.44
N ILE A 8 -0.88 11.99 -8.47
CA ILE A 8 -0.05 11.78 -7.28
C ILE A 8 0.90 12.95 -6.99
N GLY A 9 0.77 14.10 -7.66
CA GLY A 9 1.61 15.27 -7.39
C GLY A 9 3.05 15.19 -7.89
N GLN A 10 3.33 14.32 -8.87
CA GLN A 10 4.68 14.14 -9.41
C GLN A 10 5.27 15.41 -10.07
N PRO A 11 4.55 16.16 -10.92
CA PRO A 11 5.11 17.35 -11.56
C PRO A 11 5.50 18.45 -10.56
N GLU A 12 4.75 18.58 -9.48
CA GLU A 12 5.02 19.49 -8.37
C GLU A 12 6.30 19.09 -7.63
N ALA A 13 6.50 17.79 -7.39
CA ALA A 13 7.73 17.26 -6.80
C ALA A 13 8.97 17.61 -7.63
N GLU A 14 8.91 17.37 -8.93
CA GLU A 14 10.00 17.70 -9.86
C GLU A 14 10.24 19.22 -9.93
N THR A 15 9.19 20.03 -9.92
CA THR A 15 9.30 21.50 -9.87
C THR A 15 9.99 21.98 -8.59
N ALA A 16 9.75 21.29 -7.48
CA ALA A 16 10.43 21.51 -6.20
C ALA A 16 11.84 20.89 -6.15
N THR A 17 12.37 20.40 -7.28
CA THR A 17 13.69 19.77 -7.45
C THR A 17 13.85 18.40 -6.81
N TYR A 18 12.75 17.74 -6.45
CA TYR A 18 12.72 16.38 -5.95
C TYR A 18 12.28 15.43 -7.06
N ASP A 19 13.24 15.06 -7.92
CA ASP A 19 13.04 14.15 -9.05
C ASP A 19 13.56 12.73 -8.78
N GLY A 20 14.00 12.46 -7.55
CA GLY A 20 14.61 11.18 -7.17
C GLY A 20 16.12 11.09 -7.38
N ALA A 21 16.78 12.18 -7.80
CA ALA A 21 18.23 12.22 -7.96
C ALA A 21 18.97 11.73 -6.71
N GLY A 22 19.96 10.88 -6.95
CA GLY A 22 20.77 10.28 -5.89
C GLY A 22 20.17 9.01 -5.28
N ALA A 23 18.93 8.62 -5.59
CA ALA A 23 18.38 7.32 -5.23
C ALA A 23 18.47 6.32 -6.39
N CYS A 24 18.55 5.02 -6.08
CA CYS A 24 18.41 3.96 -7.05
C CYS A 24 17.22 3.05 -6.73
N ILE A 25 16.47 2.68 -7.76
CA ILE A 25 15.34 1.74 -7.69
C ILE A 25 15.75 0.44 -8.37
N ALA A 26 15.57 -0.68 -7.68
CA ALA A 26 15.77 -2.00 -8.27
C ALA A 26 14.45 -2.51 -8.85
N ILE A 27 14.46 -2.89 -10.13
CA ILE A 27 13.32 -3.48 -10.82
C ILE A 27 13.58 -4.99 -10.93
N LEU A 28 12.84 -5.79 -10.17
CA LEU A 28 12.90 -7.25 -10.19
C LEU A 28 11.73 -7.73 -11.05
N ASP A 29 12.01 -8.03 -12.32
CA ASP A 29 10.98 -8.28 -13.33
C ASP A 29 11.54 -9.11 -14.51
N THR A 30 10.99 -8.96 -15.72
CA THR A 30 11.44 -9.62 -16.96
C THR A 30 12.74 -9.06 -17.55
N GLY A 31 13.31 -8.02 -16.95
CA GLY A 31 14.47 -7.29 -17.44
C GLY A 31 14.15 -5.82 -17.69
N ILE A 32 15.09 -5.06 -18.26
CA ILE A 32 14.82 -3.69 -18.73
C ILE A 32 15.42 -3.52 -20.14
N ASP A 33 14.63 -3.02 -21.08
CA ASP A 33 15.14 -2.51 -22.36
C ASP A 33 15.84 -1.16 -22.15
N TYR A 34 17.11 -1.22 -21.79
CA TYR A 34 17.96 -0.04 -21.61
C TYR A 34 18.41 0.59 -22.95
N THR A 35 17.98 0.05 -24.10
CA THR A 35 18.10 0.74 -25.40
C THR A 35 16.95 1.74 -25.63
N HIS A 36 15.88 1.65 -24.82
CA HIS A 36 14.79 2.60 -24.85
C HIS A 36 15.27 4.04 -24.56
N ALA A 37 14.74 5.01 -25.30
CA ALA A 37 15.15 6.42 -25.20
C ALA A 37 14.97 7.00 -23.79
N ASP A 38 13.94 6.56 -23.08
CA ASP A 38 13.63 7.01 -21.71
C ASP A 38 14.40 6.24 -20.62
N LEU A 39 15.16 5.20 -20.99
CA LEU A 39 15.87 4.30 -20.07
C LEU A 39 17.38 4.25 -20.38
N GLY A 40 17.93 5.38 -20.83
CA GLY A 40 19.35 5.61 -21.04
C GLY A 40 19.85 5.46 -22.48
N ALA A 41 18.97 5.05 -23.41
CA ALA A 41 19.21 5.11 -24.86
C ALA A 41 20.50 4.41 -25.32
N SER A 42 20.83 3.26 -24.72
CA SER A 42 21.94 2.41 -25.20
C SER A 42 21.77 2.06 -26.68
N THR A 43 22.87 1.93 -27.42
CA THR A 43 22.77 1.61 -28.85
C THR A 43 22.54 0.11 -29.10
N ASN A 44 22.99 -0.73 -28.16
CA ASN A 44 22.83 -2.17 -28.17
C ASN A 44 22.94 -2.74 -26.75
N GLU A 45 22.61 -4.02 -26.61
CA GLU A 45 22.66 -4.77 -25.35
C GLU A 45 24.07 -4.76 -24.70
N GLY A 46 25.13 -4.83 -25.49
CA GLY A 46 26.51 -4.82 -25.00
C GLY A 46 26.96 -3.48 -24.39
N ASP A 47 26.15 -2.43 -24.47
CA ASP A 47 26.42 -1.13 -23.84
C ASP A 47 25.94 -1.07 -22.38
N PHE A 48 25.48 -2.19 -21.81
CA PHE A 48 25.13 -2.28 -20.39
C PHE A 48 26.38 -2.24 -19.48
N PRO A 49 26.34 -1.50 -18.35
CA PRO A 49 25.30 -0.58 -17.92
C PRO A 49 25.39 0.81 -18.59
N ASN A 50 24.31 1.60 -18.52
CA ASN A 50 24.27 2.97 -19.04
C ASN A 50 24.01 4.02 -17.93
N SER A 51 23.74 5.27 -18.30
CA SER A 51 23.55 6.37 -17.34
C SER A 51 22.27 6.25 -16.50
N LYS A 52 21.25 5.52 -17.00
CA LYS A 52 19.96 5.36 -16.36
C LYS A 52 19.84 4.01 -15.68
N VAL A 53 20.13 2.93 -16.40
CA VAL A 53 20.20 1.56 -15.89
C VAL A 53 21.67 1.26 -15.58
N VAL A 54 22.06 1.52 -14.34
CA VAL A 54 23.47 1.64 -13.92
C VAL A 54 24.12 0.33 -13.48
N GLY A 55 23.35 -0.76 -13.43
CA GLY A 55 23.80 -2.08 -13.05
C GLY A 55 22.65 -3.08 -12.99
N GLY A 56 22.95 -4.29 -12.57
CA GLY A 56 21.96 -5.37 -12.54
C GLY A 56 22.55 -6.74 -12.77
N THR A 57 21.69 -7.74 -12.83
CA THR A 57 22.07 -9.14 -13.14
C THR A 57 20.89 -9.86 -13.78
N ASP A 58 21.20 -10.80 -14.65
CA ASP A 58 20.23 -11.78 -15.15
C ASP A 58 20.37 -13.10 -14.39
N ILE A 59 19.33 -13.46 -13.64
CA ILE A 59 19.27 -14.70 -12.85
C ILE A 59 18.64 -15.83 -13.68
N VAL A 60 17.86 -15.49 -14.71
CA VAL A 60 17.06 -16.45 -15.49
C VAL A 60 17.90 -17.12 -16.58
N ASN A 61 18.61 -16.34 -17.40
CA ASN A 61 19.44 -16.87 -18.47
C ASN A 61 20.92 -16.98 -18.07
N ASN A 62 21.28 -16.42 -16.91
CA ASN A 62 22.61 -16.45 -16.30
C ASN A 62 23.69 -15.91 -17.26
N ASP A 63 23.35 -14.83 -17.95
CA ASP A 63 24.30 -14.02 -18.71
C ASP A 63 24.58 -12.67 -18.03
N ALA A 64 25.30 -11.78 -18.73
CA ALA A 64 25.73 -10.50 -18.17
C ALA A 64 24.68 -9.39 -18.35
N TYR A 65 23.58 -9.64 -19.06
CA TYR A 65 22.69 -8.63 -19.62
C TYR A 65 21.25 -8.89 -19.16
N PRO A 66 20.73 -8.11 -18.19
CA PRO A 66 19.32 -8.19 -17.79
C PRO A 66 18.40 -7.49 -18.81
N MET A 67 18.57 -7.81 -20.09
CA MET A 67 17.77 -7.29 -21.19
C MET A 67 16.35 -7.86 -21.10
N ASP A 68 15.37 -7.00 -21.33
CA ASP A 68 13.98 -7.42 -21.36
C ASP A 68 13.66 -8.14 -22.68
N ASP A 69 13.06 -9.31 -22.57
CA ASP A 69 12.62 -10.15 -23.69
C ASP A 69 11.12 -10.49 -23.62
N GLU A 70 10.38 -9.84 -22.72
CA GLU A 70 8.93 -9.96 -22.55
C GLU A 70 8.25 -8.61 -22.76
N GLY A 71 8.68 -7.58 -22.01
CA GLY A 71 8.24 -6.18 -22.12
C GLY A 71 7.78 -5.55 -20.81
N HIS A 72 7.21 -6.32 -19.90
CA HIS A 72 6.62 -5.84 -18.65
C HIS A 72 7.62 -5.10 -17.75
N GLY A 73 8.83 -5.63 -17.60
CA GLY A 73 9.88 -4.98 -16.82
C GLY A 73 10.30 -3.61 -17.36
N THR A 74 10.34 -3.45 -18.68
CA THR A 74 10.56 -2.14 -19.34
C THR A 74 9.43 -1.16 -19.04
N GLU A 75 8.18 -1.62 -19.09
CA GLU A 75 7.00 -0.79 -18.82
C GLU A 75 7.01 -0.28 -17.37
N VAL A 76 7.26 -1.18 -16.41
CA VAL A 76 7.37 -0.90 -14.97
C VAL A 76 8.54 0.05 -14.67
N ALA A 77 9.70 -0.19 -15.27
CA ALA A 77 10.87 0.70 -15.17
C ALA A 77 10.55 2.12 -15.68
N GLY A 78 9.81 2.22 -16.78
CA GLY A 78 9.32 3.48 -17.33
C GLY A 78 8.42 4.24 -16.35
N VAL A 79 7.52 3.54 -15.66
CA VAL A 79 6.66 4.14 -14.64
C VAL A 79 7.47 4.65 -13.45
N ALA A 80 8.39 3.84 -12.94
CA ALA A 80 9.16 4.19 -11.75
C ALA A 80 10.08 5.41 -12.00
N ALA A 81 10.82 5.41 -13.11
CA ALA A 81 11.89 6.39 -13.31
C ALA A 81 12.15 6.81 -14.76
N GLY A 82 11.28 6.51 -15.74
CA GLY A 82 11.55 6.88 -17.14
C GLY A 82 11.87 8.38 -17.34
N GLU A 83 12.94 8.68 -18.07
CA GLU A 83 13.42 10.06 -18.34
C GLU A 83 12.64 10.75 -19.47
N GLY A 84 11.54 10.15 -19.91
CA GLY A 84 10.76 10.58 -21.06
C GLY A 84 10.34 12.04 -21.00
N VAL A 85 10.37 12.69 -22.16
CA VAL A 85 9.85 14.05 -22.32
C VAL A 85 8.33 14.02 -22.45
N LEU A 86 7.79 13.02 -23.13
CA LEU A 86 6.34 12.90 -23.35
C LEU A 86 5.65 12.19 -22.20
N TYR A 87 6.24 11.12 -21.67
CA TYR A 87 5.72 10.36 -20.54
C TYR A 87 6.84 10.19 -19.52
N ARG A 88 6.74 10.98 -18.45
CA ARG A 88 7.76 11.07 -17.42
C ARG A 88 7.43 10.10 -16.29
N GLY A 89 8.41 9.30 -15.87
CA GLY A 89 8.26 8.42 -14.71
C GLY A 89 8.13 9.22 -13.42
N VAL A 90 7.83 8.52 -12.31
CA VAL A 90 7.62 9.19 -11.02
C VAL A 90 8.89 9.85 -10.50
N ALA A 91 10.03 9.18 -10.61
CA ALA A 91 11.34 9.67 -10.19
C ALA A 91 12.33 9.72 -11.38
N PRO A 92 12.18 10.67 -12.31
CA PRO A 92 13.00 10.70 -13.52
C PRO A 92 14.49 10.95 -13.26
N GLY A 93 14.88 11.48 -12.11
CA GLY A 93 16.27 11.65 -11.68
C GLY A 93 16.88 10.41 -10.99
N ALA A 94 16.08 9.42 -10.60
CA ALA A 94 16.57 8.20 -9.96
C ALA A 94 17.27 7.28 -10.98
N THR A 95 18.32 6.58 -10.56
CA THR A 95 18.92 5.51 -11.37
C THR A 95 18.17 4.20 -11.16
N LEU A 96 18.35 3.25 -12.08
CA LEU A 96 17.74 1.93 -12.03
C LEU A 96 18.82 0.84 -11.97
N VAL A 97 18.53 -0.25 -11.26
CA VAL A 97 19.22 -1.53 -11.48
C VAL A 97 18.22 -2.57 -11.96
N ALA A 98 18.61 -3.34 -12.97
CA ALA A 98 17.76 -4.33 -13.63
C ALA A 98 18.05 -5.74 -13.08
N LEU A 99 17.05 -6.38 -12.48
CA LEU A 99 17.16 -7.73 -11.96
C LEU A 99 16.18 -8.61 -12.74
N LYS A 100 16.70 -9.33 -13.73
CA LYS A 100 15.87 -10.26 -14.49
C LYS A 100 15.66 -11.53 -13.67
N VAL A 101 14.46 -11.65 -13.09
CA VAL A 101 14.01 -12.79 -12.27
C VAL A 101 12.80 -13.49 -12.89
N LEU A 102 12.21 -12.90 -13.93
CA LEU A 102 11.15 -13.49 -14.74
C LEU A 102 11.65 -13.76 -16.16
N ASN A 103 11.23 -14.88 -16.74
CA ASN A 103 11.59 -15.29 -18.09
C ASN A 103 10.79 -14.55 -19.17
N SER A 104 11.03 -14.90 -20.44
CA SER A 104 10.38 -14.34 -21.62
C SER A 104 8.86 -14.58 -21.71
N THR A 105 8.24 -15.23 -20.72
CA THR A 105 6.79 -15.42 -20.60
C THR A 105 6.24 -14.80 -19.31
N GLY A 106 7.02 -13.96 -18.63
CA GLY A 106 6.61 -13.30 -17.39
C GLY A 106 6.56 -14.22 -16.17
N THR A 107 7.23 -15.38 -16.22
CA THR A 107 7.20 -16.38 -15.13
C THR A 107 8.58 -16.57 -14.52
N GLY A 108 8.65 -16.73 -13.21
CA GLY A 108 9.91 -16.99 -12.50
C GLY A 108 9.70 -17.82 -11.24
N TRP A 109 10.80 -18.21 -10.61
CA TRP A 109 10.77 -18.95 -9.35
C TRP A 109 10.93 -18.00 -8.17
N GLY A 110 10.26 -18.29 -7.05
CA GLY A 110 10.47 -17.53 -5.81
C GLY A 110 11.92 -17.53 -5.33
N SER A 111 12.70 -18.56 -5.68
CA SER A 111 14.16 -18.60 -5.45
C SER A 111 14.91 -17.54 -6.24
N ASP A 112 14.49 -17.23 -7.45
CA ASP A 112 15.15 -16.25 -8.33
C ASP A 112 14.83 -14.84 -7.84
N VAL A 113 13.57 -14.60 -7.42
CA VAL A 113 13.15 -13.37 -6.74
C VAL A 113 13.96 -13.16 -5.46
N THR A 114 14.10 -14.20 -4.63
CA THR A 114 14.90 -14.17 -3.40
C THR A 114 16.36 -13.81 -3.69
N ALA A 115 16.98 -14.46 -4.68
CA ALA A 115 18.35 -14.16 -5.10
C ALA A 115 18.51 -12.71 -5.63
N GLY A 116 17.49 -12.19 -6.32
CA GLY A 116 17.43 -10.79 -6.76
C GLY A 116 17.40 -9.81 -5.59
N ILE A 117 16.61 -10.10 -4.55
CA ILE A 117 16.54 -9.28 -3.32
C ILE A 117 17.88 -9.31 -2.58
N GLU A 118 18.49 -10.49 -2.43
CA GLU A 118 19.81 -10.64 -1.80
C GLU A 118 20.91 -9.90 -2.57
N TRP A 119 20.86 -9.90 -3.91
CA TRP A 119 21.75 -9.10 -4.74
C TRP A 119 21.59 -7.61 -4.45
N CYS A 120 20.34 -7.13 -4.32
CA CYS A 120 20.06 -5.74 -3.98
C CYS A 120 20.64 -5.37 -2.60
N ILE A 121 20.45 -6.22 -1.58
CA ILE A 121 21.02 -6.00 -0.24
C ILE A 121 22.55 -5.89 -0.30
N THR A 122 23.19 -6.81 -1.03
CA THR A 122 24.64 -6.88 -1.19
C THR A 122 25.20 -5.64 -1.89
N ASN A 123 24.50 -5.15 -2.91
CA ASN A 123 24.96 -4.05 -3.74
C ASN A 123 24.36 -2.68 -3.36
N ARG A 124 23.54 -2.60 -2.31
CA ARG A 124 22.81 -1.40 -1.93
C ARG A 124 23.68 -0.17 -1.75
N ALA A 125 24.88 -0.32 -1.18
CA ALA A 125 25.80 0.78 -0.95
C ALA A 125 26.50 1.24 -2.24
N THR A 126 26.74 0.32 -3.18
CA THR A 126 27.39 0.59 -4.46
C THR A 126 26.49 1.44 -5.36
N TYR A 127 25.22 1.09 -5.45
CA TYR A 127 24.27 1.80 -6.34
C TYR A 127 23.35 2.78 -5.58
N ASN A 128 23.45 2.87 -4.25
CA ASN A 128 22.50 3.57 -3.39
C ASN A 128 21.04 3.09 -3.62
N ILE A 129 20.83 1.77 -3.58
CA ILE A 129 19.50 1.15 -3.73
C ILE A 129 18.64 1.52 -2.53
N LYS A 130 17.47 2.10 -2.79
CA LYS A 130 16.51 2.59 -1.78
C LYS A 130 15.12 2.01 -1.92
N ALA A 131 14.77 1.56 -3.11
CA ALA A 131 13.52 0.87 -3.37
C ALA A 131 13.81 -0.41 -4.16
N ILE A 132 13.04 -1.45 -3.86
CA ILE A 132 12.88 -2.65 -4.68
C ILE A 132 11.43 -2.65 -5.15
N ASN A 133 11.20 -2.77 -6.46
CA ASN A 133 9.88 -2.94 -7.04
C ASN A 133 9.67 -4.40 -7.45
N LEU A 134 8.61 -5.00 -6.93
CA LEU A 134 8.17 -6.37 -7.20
C LEU A 134 6.76 -6.32 -7.83
N SER A 135 6.70 -6.08 -9.12
CA SER A 135 5.44 -6.05 -9.90
C SER A 135 5.00 -7.47 -10.32
N LEU A 136 5.02 -8.42 -9.37
CA LEU A 136 4.81 -9.85 -9.58
C LEU A 136 3.96 -10.44 -8.44
N SER A 137 3.35 -11.61 -8.67
CA SER A 137 2.54 -12.31 -7.67
C SER A 137 2.54 -13.83 -7.89
N ASP A 138 2.32 -14.60 -6.82
CA ASP A 138 2.12 -16.06 -6.83
C ASP A 138 0.70 -16.51 -7.23
N TYR A 139 -0.24 -15.57 -7.38
CA TYR A 139 -1.67 -15.80 -7.63
C TYR A 139 -2.47 -16.50 -6.51
N GLU A 140 -1.90 -16.67 -5.32
CA GLU A 140 -2.62 -17.18 -4.16
C GLU A 140 -3.30 -16.04 -3.39
N GLU A 141 -4.35 -16.37 -2.62
CA GLU A 141 -5.06 -15.42 -1.75
C GLU A 141 -4.54 -15.55 -0.32
N TRP A 142 -3.81 -14.54 0.14
CA TRP A 142 -3.39 -14.43 1.54
C TRP A 142 -4.25 -13.37 2.23
N SER A 143 -5.03 -13.80 3.21
CA SER A 143 -5.99 -12.97 3.95
C SER A 143 -5.66 -12.79 5.42
N ASP A 144 -4.61 -13.46 5.93
CA ASP A 144 -4.32 -13.53 7.35
C ASP A 144 -3.39 -12.39 7.83
N PRO A 145 -3.89 -11.42 8.61
CA PRO A 145 -3.07 -10.36 9.20
C PRO A 145 -2.17 -10.87 10.33
N GLU A 146 -2.30 -12.12 10.80
CA GLU A 146 -1.44 -12.72 11.82
C GLU A 146 -0.07 -13.19 11.28
N GLY A 147 0.23 -12.94 10.01
CA GLY A 147 1.56 -13.12 9.43
C GLY A 147 1.85 -14.55 8.97
N GLN A 148 0.84 -15.31 8.52
CA GLN A 148 1.10 -16.63 7.92
C GLN A 148 2.06 -16.56 6.71
N CYS A 149 1.93 -15.49 5.91
CA CYS A 149 2.83 -15.20 4.79
C CYS A 149 4.29 -14.97 5.25
N ASP A 150 4.51 -14.45 6.46
CA ASP A 150 5.85 -14.20 7.02
C ASP A 150 6.60 -15.48 7.43
N ASN A 151 5.90 -16.61 7.56
CA ASN A 151 6.53 -17.89 7.89
C ASN A 151 7.21 -18.55 6.69
N ASP A 152 7.02 -18.02 5.48
CA ASP A 152 7.73 -18.50 4.30
C ASP A 152 9.22 -18.13 4.39
N VAL A 153 10.09 -19.07 3.99
CA VAL A 153 11.54 -18.85 4.00
C VAL A 153 11.98 -17.71 3.09
N GLN A 154 11.19 -17.39 2.05
CA GLN A 154 11.45 -16.31 1.10
C GLN A 154 11.00 -14.95 1.65
N ALA A 155 10.03 -14.91 2.58
CA ALA A 155 9.61 -13.68 3.25
C ALA A 155 10.74 -13.02 4.07
N GLN A 156 11.67 -13.84 4.58
CA GLN A 156 12.84 -13.34 5.31
C GLN A 156 13.72 -12.40 4.45
N ALA A 157 13.84 -12.64 3.14
CA ALA A 157 14.65 -11.79 2.27
C ALA A 157 14.05 -10.39 2.13
N VAL A 158 12.72 -10.28 2.11
CA VAL A 158 12.00 -8.99 2.13
C VAL A 158 12.29 -8.24 3.44
N ALA A 159 12.14 -8.92 4.58
CA ALA A 159 12.42 -8.33 5.89
C ALA A 159 13.89 -7.90 6.05
N ASP A 160 14.83 -8.68 5.49
CA ASP A 160 16.25 -8.35 5.49
C ASP A 160 16.56 -7.12 4.62
N ALA A 161 15.87 -6.95 3.48
CA ALA A 161 16.01 -5.77 2.63
C ALA A 161 15.54 -4.49 3.33
N VAL A 162 14.38 -4.55 4.00
CA VAL A 162 13.85 -3.44 4.80
C VAL A 162 14.79 -3.10 5.96
N SER A 163 15.28 -4.13 6.66
CA SER A 163 16.29 -3.96 7.73
C SER A 163 17.61 -3.37 7.21
N ALA A 164 17.94 -3.59 5.94
CA ALA A 164 19.10 -3.01 5.27
C ALA A 164 18.87 -1.55 4.79
N GLY A 165 17.67 -1.00 5.01
CA GLY A 165 17.29 0.38 4.67
C GLY A 165 16.74 0.54 3.25
N ILE A 166 16.15 -0.51 2.68
CA ILE A 166 15.55 -0.52 1.34
C ILE A 166 14.04 -0.71 1.50
N VAL A 167 13.21 0.18 0.96
CA VAL A 167 11.75 -0.03 0.90
C VAL A 167 11.46 -1.12 -0.12
N VAL A 168 10.70 -2.15 0.24
CA VAL A 168 10.27 -3.20 -0.69
C VAL A 168 8.82 -2.93 -1.06
N VAL A 169 8.57 -2.61 -2.32
CA VAL A 169 7.26 -2.25 -2.84
C VAL A 169 6.75 -3.39 -3.72
N ALA A 170 5.59 -3.96 -3.38
CA ALA A 170 5.06 -5.15 -4.05
C ALA A 170 3.62 -4.92 -4.53
N ALA A 171 3.32 -5.41 -5.73
CA ALA A 171 1.98 -5.37 -6.30
C ALA A 171 1.04 -6.33 -5.57
N ALA A 172 -0.15 -5.87 -5.19
CA ALA A 172 -1.11 -6.67 -4.44
C ALA A 172 -1.67 -7.89 -5.20
N GLY A 173 -1.60 -7.88 -6.53
CA GLY A 173 -2.14 -8.92 -7.42
C GLY A 173 -3.41 -8.46 -8.16
N ASN A 174 -3.79 -9.24 -9.18
CA ASN A 174 -4.81 -8.86 -10.18
C ASN A 174 -5.99 -9.85 -10.27
N LEU A 175 -6.32 -10.55 -9.18
CA LEU A 175 -7.37 -11.59 -9.16
C LEU A 175 -8.72 -11.08 -8.64
N GLY A 176 -8.80 -9.81 -8.24
CA GLY A 176 -10.00 -9.21 -7.68
C GLY A 176 -10.38 -9.78 -6.31
N TYR A 177 -9.41 -10.29 -5.55
CA TYR A 177 -9.64 -10.70 -4.16
C TYR A 177 -10.10 -9.51 -3.33
N LEU A 178 -11.10 -9.73 -2.47
CA LEU A 178 -11.71 -8.69 -1.64
C LEU A 178 -11.26 -8.77 -0.18
N ASP A 179 -10.57 -9.83 0.20
CA ASP A 179 -10.12 -10.04 1.59
C ASP A 179 -8.68 -10.54 1.63
N GLY A 180 -7.89 -10.31 0.59
CA GLY A 180 -6.54 -10.83 0.51
C GLY A 180 -5.72 -10.30 -0.66
N ILE A 181 -4.40 -10.47 -0.54
CA ILE A 181 -3.41 -10.07 -1.55
C ILE A 181 -2.44 -11.23 -1.82
N GLY A 182 -1.65 -11.13 -2.89
CA GLY A 182 -0.70 -12.18 -3.26
C GLY A 182 0.67 -12.05 -2.58
N TYR A 183 1.47 -13.12 -2.61
CA TYR A 183 2.89 -13.05 -2.29
C TYR A 183 3.67 -12.38 -3.44
N PRO A 184 4.65 -11.49 -3.18
CA PRO A 184 5.25 -11.13 -1.90
C PRO A 184 4.59 -9.94 -1.19
N ALA A 185 3.51 -9.38 -1.72
CA ALA A 185 2.86 -8.22 -1.10
C ALA A 185 2.26 -8.55 0.28
N CYS A 186 1.86 -9.81 0.53
CA CYS A 186 1.38 -10.24 1.84
C CYS A 186 2.44 -10.28 2.96
N VAL A 187 3.73 -10.14 2.63
CA VAL A 187 4.79 -10.15 3.64
C VAL A 187 4.70 -8.85 4.41
N SER A 188 4.59 -8.90 5.74
CA SER A 188 4.31 -7.73 6.59
C SER A 188 5.38 -6.62 6.51
N ALA A 189 6.58 -6.96 6.02
CA ALA A 189 7.65 -5.98 5.79
C ALA A 189 7.56 -5.31 4.41
N ALA A 190 6.84 -5.86 3.44
CA ALA A 190 6.64 -5.22 2.15
C ALA A 190 5.59 -4.11 2.26
N THR A 191 5.70 -3.11 1.40
CA THR A 191 4.63 -2.16 1.11
C THR A 191 3.74 -2.73 0.00
N ALA A 192 2.55 -3.19 0.35
CA ALA A 192 1.55 -3.73 -0.56
C ALA A 192 0.78 -2.63 -1.32
N VAL A 193 0.74 -2.73 -2.65
CA VAL A 193 0.17 -1.66 -3.50
C VAL A 193 -0.97 -2.16 -4.39
N GLY A 194 -2.15 -1.59 -4.19
CA GLY A 194 -3.35 -1.78 -5.01
C GLY A 194 -3.46 -0.76 -6.15
N ALA A 195 -4.36 -1.01 -7.10
CA ALA A 195 -4.49 -0.20 -8.31
C ALA A 195 -5.77 0.63 -8.38
N THR A 196 -5.61 1.92 -8.69
CA THR A 196 -6.71 2.83 -9.03
C THR A 196 -6.62 3.32 -10.48
N TYR A 197 -7.72 3.88 -10.99
CA TYR A 197 -7.79 4.47 -12.33
C TYR A 197 -7.10 5.85 -12.39
N ASP A 198 -6.21 6.02 -13.39
CA ASP A 198 -5.51 7.29 -13.62
C ASP A 198 -6.39 8.38 -14.29
N ARG A 199 -7.52 7.98 -14.88
CA ARG A 199 -8.52 8.86 -15.47
C ARG A 199 -9.88 8.18 -15.56
N SER A 200 -10.93 8.97 -15.67
CA SER A 200 -12.26 8.44 -15.95
C SER A 200 -12.33 7.83 -17.34
N TYR A 201 -12.98 6.67 -17.46
CA TYR A 201 -13.26 6.01 -18.72
C TYR A 201 -14.78 5.93 -18.93
N LEU A 202 -15.29 6.37 -20.08
CA LEU A 202 -16.74 6.57 -20.30
C LEU A 202 -17.45 5.36 -20.91
N SER A 203 -16.83 4.17 -20.84
CA SER A 203 -17.41 2.92 -21.31
C SER A 203 -16.99 1.76 -20.42
N SER A 204 -17.59 0.58 -20.62
CA SER A 204 -17.19 -0.63 -19.90
C SER A 204 -15.77 -1.06 -20.28
N LEU A 205 -14.98 -1.40 -19.26
CA LEU A 205 -13.70 -2.07 -19.40
C LEU A 205 -13.86 -3.52 -18.94
N LEU A 206 -13.49 -4.45 -19.80
CA LEU A 206 -13.58 -5.88 -19.53
C LEU A 206 -12.18 -6.40 -19.25
N TYR A 207 -12.02 -6.99 -18.07
CA TYR A 207 -10.83 -7.74 -17.67
C TYR A 207 -11.17 -9.24 -17.68
N SER A 208 -10.18 -10.09 -17.41
CA SER A 208 -10.34 -11.54 -17.46
C SER A 208 -11.52 -12.04 -16.63
N ASP A 209 -11.65 -11.54 -15.39
CA ASP A 209 -12.60 -12.06 -14.40
C ASP A 209 -13.57 -11.00 -13.87
N CYS A 210 -13.47 -9.75 -14.34
CA CYS A 210 -14.30 -8.65 -13.85
C CYS A 210 -14.59 -7.60 -14.92
N THR A 211 -15.53 -6.70 -14.64
CA THR A 211 -15.90 -5.60 -15.53
C THR A 211 -16.15 -4.33 -14.73
N ASP A 212 -15.48 -3.26 -15.12
CA ASP A 212 -15.75 -1.93 -14.58
C ASP A 212 -16.62 -1.15 -15.56
N ALA A 213 -17.79 -0.71 -15.09
CA ALA A 213 -18.73 0.05 -15.89
C ALA A 213 -18.47 1.56 -15.75
N SER A 214 -17.81 2.14 -16.75
CA SER A 214 -17.46 3.57 -16.79
C SER A 214 -16.71 4.05 -15.54
N PRO A 215 -15.55 3.46 -15.20
CA PRO A 215 -14.85 3.75 -13.96
C PRO A 215 -14.42 5.23 -13.91
N PRO A 216 -14.73 5.97 -12.83
CA PRO A 216 -14.21 7.31 -12.62
C PRO A 216 -12.74 7.27 -12.20
N VAL A 217 -12.05 8.39 -12.35
CA VAL A 217 -10.71 8.59 -11.76
C VAL A 217 -10.70 8.27 -10.26
N ASN A 218 -9.60 7.72 -9.76
CA ASN A 218 -9.43 7.24 -8.38
C ASN A 218 -10.35 6.09 -7.95
N SER A 219 -11.24 5.57 -8.80
CA SER A 219 -11.91 4.30 -8.47
C SER A 219 -10.90 3.16 -8.46
N ILE A 220 -11.18 2.14 -7.65
CA ILE A 220 -10.36 0.93 -7.55
C ILE A 220 -10.65 0.05 -8.76
N GLY A 221 -9.61 -0.47 -9.43
CA GLY A 221 -9.81 -1.45 -10.49
C GLY A 221 -10.47 -2.71 -9.96
N CYS A 222 -11.49 -3.25 -10.64
CA CYS A 222 -12.14 -4.50 -10.21
C CYS A 222 -11.17 -5.69 -10.15
N PHE A 223 -10.07 -5.63 -10.88
CA PHE A 223 -9.02 -6.65 -10.87
C PHE A 223 -8.09 -6.52 -9.67
N SER A 224 -7.97 -5.35 -9.04
CA SER A 224 -7.02 -5.15 -7.94
C SER A 224 -7.42 -6.07 -6.78
N ASN A 225 -6.46 -6.85 -6.29
CA ASN A 225 -6.60 -7.46 -4.98
C ASN A 225 -6.69 -6.36 -3.92
N ARG A 226 -7.49 -6.62 -2.89
CA ARG A 226 -7.90 -5.68 -1.84
C ARG A 226 -8.04 -6.43 -0.52
N GLY A 227 -8.12 -5.68 0.56
CA GLY A 227 -8.33 -6.25 1.89
C GLY A 227 -7.45 -5.55 2.91
N GLU A 228 -7.37 -6.13 4.09
CA GLU A 228 -6.70 -5.48 5.22
C GLU A 228 -5.19 -5.42 5.13
N LEU A 229 -4.59 -6.32 4.34
CA LEU A 229 -3.16 -6.37 4.11
C LEU A 229 -2.65 -5.29 3.13
N LEU A 230 -3.54 -4.48 2.54
CA LEU A 230 -3.17 -3.47 1.57
C LEU A 230 -2.73 -2.16 2.26
N ASP A 231 -1.48 -1.75 2.05
CA ASP A 231 -0.94 -0.51 2.64
C ASP A 231 -1.32 0.74 1.87
N LEU A 232 -1.18 0.69 0.54
CA LEU A 232 -1.32 1.86 -0.32
C LEU A 232 -2.11 1.53 -1.59
N TYR A 233 -2.77 2.54 -2.13
CA TYR A 233 -3.17 2.59 -3.51
C TYR A 233 -2.22 3.48 -4.32
N ALA A 234 -2.09 3.18 -5.61
CA ALA A 234 -1.51 4.10 -6.58
C ALA A 234 -2.18 3.92 -7.96
N PRO A 235 -2.00 4.87 -8.90
CA PRO A 235 -2.53 4.70 -10.25
C PRO A 235 -1.95 3.44 -10.91
N GLY A 236 -2.83 2.52 -11.29
CA GLY A 236 -2.44 1.23 -11.88
C GLY A 236 -3.25 0.85 -13.11
N ALA A 237 -4.32 1.57 -13.43
CA ALA A 237 -5.15 1.31 -14.61
C ALA A 237 -5.05 2.42 -15.66
N LEU A 238 -5.05 2.02 -16.94
CA LEU A 238 -4.99 2.87 -18.13
C LEU A 238 -3.65 3.60 -18.31
N ILE A 239 -2.59 3.00 -17.77
CA ILE A 239 -1.26 3.57 -17.72
C ILE A 239 -0.63 3.59 -19.12
N THR A 240 0.00 4.72 -19.44
CA THR A 240 0.81 4.88 -20.65
C THR A 240 2.26 5.08 -20.25
N THR A 241 3.15 4.19 -20.69
CA THR A 241 4.57 4.10 -20.27
C THR A 241 5.45 3.56 -21.40
N ALA A 242 6.77 3.50 -21.18
CA ALA A 242 7.78 3.01 -22.13
C ALA A 242 7.46 1.60 -22.63
N ALA A 243 7.78 1.32 -23.90
CA ALA A 243 7.56 0.01 -24.53
C ALA A 243 8.88 -0.66 -24.91
N LEU A 244 8.94 -2.00 -24.79
CA LEU A 244 10.04 -2.79 -25.34
C LEU A 244 10.24 -2.51 -26.83
N GLY A 245 11.48 -2.25 -27.25
CA GLY A 245 11.85 -1.94 -28.62
C GLY A 245 11.59 -0.48 -29.03
N GLY A 246 11.19 0.39 -28.10
CA GLY A 246 10.99 1.81 -28.31
C GLY A 246 9.53 2.27 -28.33
N GLY A 247 9.30 3.52 -27.96
CA GLY A 247 7.97 4.15 -28.00
C GLY A 247 7.18 3.92 -26.72
N TYR A 248 5.86 3.85 -26.83
CA TYR A 248 5.00 3.81 -25.65
C TYR A 248 3.83 2.85 -25.83
N VAL A 249 3.54 2.12 -24.77
CA VAL A 249 2.32 1.34 -24.62
C VAL A 249 1.20 2.19 -24.02
N SER A 250 -0.04 1.99 -24.46
CA SER A 250 -1.20 2.73 -23.95
C SER A 250 -2.51 2.00 -24.23
N GLY A 251 -3.54 2.28 -23.42
CA GLY A 251 -4.90 1.79 -23.64
C GLY A 251 -5.45 0.93 -22.50
N ALA A 252 -6.63 0.34 -22.76
CA ALA A 252 -7.41 -0.41 -21.77
C ALA A 252 -6.69 -1.61 -21.15
N GLY A 253 -5.80 -2.26 -21.91
CA GLY A 253 -5.06 -3.45 -21.47
C GLY A 253 -3.88 -3.16 -20.55
N TYR A 254 -3.45 -1.90 -20.44
CA TYR A 254 -2.33 -1.50 -19.58
C TYR A 254 -2.88 -1.11 -18.22
N ALA A 255 -3.35 -2.13 -17.50
CA ALA A 255 -3.96 -2.03 -16.20
C ALA A 255 -3.55 -3.20 -15.30
N GLY A 256 -3.16 -2.91 -14.07
CA GLY A 256 -2.65 -3.88 -13.12
C GLY A 256 -2.04 -3.21 -11.89
N THR A 257 -2.05 -3.90 -10.75
CA THR A 257 -1.27 -3.53 -9.57
C THR A 257 0.23 -3.48 -9.86
N SER A 258 0.68 -4.23 -10.88
CA SER A 258 2.01 -4.15 -11.47
C SER A 258 2.40 -2.75 -11.98
N TYR A 259 1.45 -1.90 -12.35
CA TYR A 259 1.73 -0.50 -12.68
C TYR A 259 1.55 0.45 -11.49
N ALA A 260 0.82 0.04 -10.44
CA ALA A 260 0.67 0.84 -9.23
C ALA A 260 1.94 0.78 -8.35
N ALA A 261 2.50 -0.41 -8.14
CA ALA A 261 3.74 -0.62 -7.39
C ALA A 261 4.89 0.31 -7.85
N PRO A 262 5.22 0.45 -9.15
CA PRO A 262 6.32 1.32 -9.57
C PRO A 262 6.02 2.81 -9.37
N HIS A 263 4.76 3.25 -9.29
CA HIS A 263 4.47 4.63 -8.88
C HIS A 263 4.92 4.86 -7.43
N VAL A 264 4.66 3.92 -6.53
CA VAL A 264 5.10 3.97 -5.13
C VAL A 264 6.63 3.86 -5.04
N ALA A 265 7.26 2.94 -5.78
CA ALA A 265 8.72 2.82 -5.80
C ALA A 265 9.42 4.10 -6.29
N GLY A 266 8.84 4.80 -7.27
CA GLY A 266 9.30 6.13 -7.67
C GLY A 266 9.06 7.18 -6.59
N ALA A 267 7.91 7.16 -5.91
CA ALA A 267 7.64 8.07 -4.81
C ALA A 267 8.63 7.91 -3.65
N VAL A 268 9.06 6.68 -3.34
CA VAL A 268 10.16 6.39 -2.40
C VAL A 268 11.43 7.14 -2.82
N ALA A 269 11.82 7.07 -4.09
CA ALA A 269 13.01 7.75 -4.59
C ALA A 269 12.89 9.28 -4.49
N VAL A 270 11.72 9.85 -4.80
CA VAL A 270 11.42 11.27 -4.62
C VAL A 270 11.64 11.68 -3.15
N LEU A 271 11.04 10.97 -2.19
CA LEU A 271 11.19 11.26 -0.76
C LEU A 271 12.64 11.10 -0.25
N VAL A 272 13.38 10.14 -0.81
CA VAL A 272 14.83 10.03 -0.55
C VAL A 272 15.59 11.25 -1.02
N SER A 273 15.27 11.81 -2.19
CA SER A 273 15.94 13.01 -2.71
C SER A 273 15.70 14.26 -1.83
N MET A 274 14.65 14.25 -1.00
CA MET A 274 14.42 15.26 0.03
C MET A 274 15.22 15.03 1.33
N GLY A 275 15.85 13.87 1.49
CA GLY A 275 16.57 13.49 2.69
C GLY A 275 15.80 12.57 3.65
N VAL A 276 14.63 12.04 3.27
CA VAL A 276 13.93 11.01 4.06
C VAL A 276 14.51 9.65 3.71
N THR A 277 15.27 9.02 4.62
CA THR A 277 16.12 7.87 4.25
C THR A 277 15.78 6.55 4.92
N THR A 278 14.82 6.50 5.85
CA THR A 278 14.45 5.26 6.56
C THR A 278 13.12 4.70 6.02
N PRO A 279 13.02 3.39 5.74
CA PRO A 279 11.78 2.79 5.23
C PRO A 279 10.52 3.18 6.01
N ALA A 280 10.53 3.01 7.33
CA ALA A 280 9.39 3.37 8.18
C ALA A 280 8.95 4.84 8.08
N ALA A 281 9.88 5.78 7.89
CA ALA A 281 9.53 7.20 7.73
C ALA A 281 8.92 7.48 6.35
N ILE A 282 9.40 6.79 5.32
CA ILE A 282 8.89 6.89 3.95
C ILE A 282 7.47 6.30 3.89
N GLU A 283 7.29 5.10 4.41
CA GLU A 283 5.99 4.43 4.48
C GLU A 283 4.98 5.27 5.28
N SER A 284 5.37 5.78 6.45
CA SER A 284 4.52 6.66 7.25
C SER A 284 4.12 7.93 6.52
N LEU A 285 5.05 8.59 5.80
CA LEU A 285 4.72 9.76 4.99
C LEU A 285 3.73 9.45 3.89
N LEU A 286 3.97 8.38 3.12
CA LEU A 286 3.09 7.98 2.01
C LEU A 286 1.70 7.57 2.49
N ALA A 287 1.62 6.88 3.63
CA ALA A 287 0.35 6.44 4.21
C ALA A 287 -0.47 7.60 4.76
N ARG A 288 0.15 8.52 5.50
CA ARG A 288 -0.57 9.62 6.18
C ARG A 288 -0.92 10.80 5.27
N SER A 289 -0.20 10.97 4.16
CA SER A 289 -0.44 12.07 3.21
C SER A 289 -1.38 11.69 2.07
N GLY A 290 -1.67 10.40 1.91
CA GLY A 290 -2.44 9.90 0.79
C GLY A 290 -3.93 10.27 0.85
N LEU A 291 -4.53 10.38 -0.33
CA LEU A 291 -5.97 10.52 -0.47
C LEU A 291 -6.66 9.23 -0.02
N GLN A 292 -7.42 9.27 1.06
CA GLN A 292 -8.16 8.11 1.55
C GLN A 292 -9.21 7.65 0.53
N ILE A 293 -9.10 6.40 0.10
CA ILE A 293 -10.08 5.74 -0.76
C ILE A 293 -10.79 4.69 0.08
N VAL A 294 -12.09 4.89 0.29
CA VAL A 294 -12.96 3.90 0.92
C VAL A 294 -13.43 2.94 -0.16
N ASP A 295 -13.01 1.69 -0.06
CA ASP A 295 -13.48 0.62 -0.93
C ASP A 295 -14.96 0.31 -0.65
N PRO A 296 -15.87 0.46 -1.63
CA PRO A 296 -17.29 0.22 -1.42
C PRO A 296 -17.65 -1.25 -1.19
N ASP A 297 -16.79 -2.19 -1.59
CA ASP A 297 -17.06 -3.62 -1.48
C ASP A 297 -16.62 -4.18 -0.13
N THR A 298 -15.50 -3.67 0.40
CA THR A 298 -14.87 -4.17 1.64
C THR A 298 -15.03 -3.21 2.82
N ASN A 299 -15.43 -1.95 2.57
CA ASN A 299 -15.42 -0.83 3.53
C ASN A 299 -14.03 -0.53 4.13
N VAL A 300 -12.98 -0.95 3.44
CA VAL A 300 -11.58 -0.71 3.77
C VAL A 300 -11.19 0.67 3.26
N ALA A 301 -10.83 1.58 4.17
CA ALA A 301 -10.14 2.82 3.80
C ALA A 301 -8.64 2.55 3.65
N THR A 302 -8.08 2.87 2.48
CA THR A 302 -6.64 2.77 2.20
C THR A 302 -6.18 4.04 1.45
N PRO A 303 -5.06 4.65 1.84
CA PRO A 303 -4.56 5.87 1.19
C PRO A 303 -4.03 5.59 -0.21
N ARG A 304 -4.43 6.42 -1.19
CA ARG A 304 -3.72 6.55 -2.46
C ARG A 304 -2.65 7.63 -2.35
N ILE A 305 -1.40 7.29 -2.68
CA ILE A 305 -0.23 8.16 -2.50
C ILE A 305 -0.41 9.57 -3.06
N ASP A 306 0.12 10.55 -2.35
CA ASP A 306 0.16 11.96 -2.76
C ASP A 306 1.53 12.56 -2.41
N LEU A 307 2.33 12.87 -3.43
CA LEU A 307 3.68 13.42 -3.25
C LEU A 307 3.65 14.85 -2.75
N VAL A 308 2.68 15.67 -3.15
CA VAL A 308 2.62 17.06 -2.70
C VAL A 308 2.43 17.10 -1.19
N GLU A 309 1.46 16.34 -0.68
CA GLU A 309 1.21 16.23 0.74
C GLU A 309 2.31 15.43 1.46
N ALA A 310 2.95 14.44 0.83
CA ALA A 310 4.07 13.71 1.45
C ALA A 310 5.31 14.59 1.61
N MET A 311 5.50 15.56 0.71
CA MET A 311 6.66 16.43 0.69
C MET A 311 6.56 17.58 1.70
N ASP A 312 5.36 18.11 1.89
CA ASP A 312 5.08 19.17 2.86
C ASP A 312 3.81 18.82 3.66
N PRO A 313 3.89 17.78 4.49
CA PRO A 313 2.75 17.31 5.26
C PRO A 313 2.23 18.42 6.18
N PRO A 314 0.91 18.55 6.39
CA PRO A 314 0.34 19.59 7.23
C PRO A 314 0.99 19.59 8.62
N THR A 315 1.81 20.60 8.91
CA THR A 315 2.45 20.78 10.23
C THR A 315 1.59 21.60 11.19
N THR A 316 0.47 22.12 10.69
CA THR A 316 -0.53 22.88 11.43
C THR A 316 -1.91 22.39 11.02
N GLY A 317 -2.83 22.21 11.97
CA GLY A 317 -4.09 21.50 11.77
C GLY A 317 -4.59 20.84 13.06
N PRO A 318 -5.82 20.29 13.07
CA PRO A 318 -6.22 19.35 14.10
C PRO A 318 -5.47 18.01 13.96
N ASP A 319 -5.39 17.25 15.05
CA ASP A 319 -4.81 15.89 15.09
C ASP A 319 -5.48 15.11 16.23
N LEU A 320 -6.37 14.18 15.91
CA LEU A 320 -7.33 13.53 16.79
C LEU A 320 -6.85 12.13 17.19
N VAL A 321 -6.22 12.04 18.36
CA VAL A 321 -5.79 10.77 18.95
C VAL A 321 -6.81 10.23 19.94
N VAL A 322 -7.03 8.92 19.93
CA VAL A 322 -7.62 8.23 21.08
C VAL A 322 -6.57 8.10 22.19
N THR A 323 -6.72 8.86 23.27
CA THR A 323 -5.72 8.94 24.35
C THR A 323 -5.99 7.99 25.51
N ALA A 324 -7.23 7.52 25.66
CA ALA A 324 -7.57 6.50 26.65
C ALA A 324 -8.80 5.70 26.23
N LEU A 325 -8.76 4.42 26.54
CA LEU A 325 -9.84 3.48 26.28
C LEU A 325 -9.81 2.41 27.37
N SER A 326 -10.95 2.15 28.02
CA SER A 326 -11.08 1.12 29.06
C SER A 326 -12.49 0.56 29.13
N GLY A 327 -12.62 -0.70 29.50
CA GLY A 327 -13.91 -1.39 29.58
C GLY A 327 -13.87 -2.64 30.46
N PRO A 328 -14.93 -3.47 30.43
CA PRO A 328 -14.95 -4.74 31.14
C PRO A 328 -13.95 -5.75 30.53
N THR A 329 -13.34 -6.57 31.38
CA THR A 329 -12.37 -7.61 30.97
C THR A 329 -13.01 -8.97 30.68
N THR A 330 -14.32 -9.11 30.89
CA THR A 330 -15.07 -10.33 30.55
C THR A 330 -16.48 -9.94 30.12
N VAL A 331 -16.94 -10.48 29.00
CA VAL A 331 -18.20 -10.10 28.37
C VAL A 331 -18.91 -11.31 27.75
N VAL A 332 -20.19 -11.14 27.42
CA VAL A 332 -20.99 -12.13 26.70
C VAL A 332 -21.52 -11.50 25.42
N VAL A 333 -21.50 -12.25 24.32
CA VAL A 333 -22.07 -11.80 23.04
C VAL A 333 -23.52 -11.34 23.20
N GLY A 334 -23.82 -10.16 22.68
CA GLY A 334 -25.14 -9.54 22.71
C GLY A 334 -25.48 -8.77 23.99
N ASP A 335 -24.66 -8.87 25.04
CA ASP A 335 -24.90 -8.12 26.28
C ASP A 335 -24.55 -6.63 26.11
N PRO A 336 -25.31 -5.72 26.75
CA PRO A 336 -24.92 -4.33 26.85
C PRO A 336 -23.74 -4.17 27.82
N VAL A 337 -22.78 -3.34 27.43
CA VAL A 337 -21.61 -2.98 28.24
C VAL A 337 -21.41 -1.48 28.27
N THR A 338 -20.60 -1.02 29.21
CA THR A 338 -20.19 0.39 29.32
C THR A 338 -18.69 0.51 29.09
N VAL A 339 -18.31 1.41 28.20
CA VAL A 339 -16.91 1.70 27.84
C VAL A 339 -16.61 3.16 28.18
N SER A 340 -15.37 3.45 28.58
CA SER A 340 -14.85 4.82 28.70
C SER A 340 -13.90 5.11 27.55
N LEU A 341 -14.11 6.25 26.88
CA LEU A 341 -13.33 6.72 25.74
C LEU A 341 -12.82 8.15 25.98
N GLN A 342 -11.57 8.42 25.61
CA GLN A 342 -11.03 9.77 25.48
C GLN A 342 -10.45 9.99 24.09
N VAL A 343 -10.85 11.09 23.47
CA VAL A 343 -10.30 11.60 22.21
C VAL A 343 -9.72 12.97 22.48
N GLN A 344 -8.47 13.20 22.09
CA GLN A 344 -7.82 14.49 22.20
C GLN A 344 -7.48 15.01 20.82
N ASN A 345 -7.77 16.29 20.58
CA ASN A 345 -7.11 17.02 19.50
C ASN A 345 -5.74 17.47 20.01
N GLN A 346 -4.67 16.75 19.69
CA GLN A 346 -3.29 17.10 20.04
C GLN A 346 -2.65 18.08 19.04
N GLY A 347 -3.36 18.39 17.95
CA GLY A 347 -2.97 19.39 16.98
C GLY A 347 -3.03 20.82 17.52
N ASP A 348 -2.58 21.77 16.68
CA ASP A 348 -2.42 23.18 17.05
C ASP A 348 -3.59 24.07 16.60
N THR A 349 -4.53 23.55 15.80
CA THR A 349 -5.80 24.20 15.47
C THR A 349 -7.01 23.42 15.94
N ALA A 350 -8.19 24.06 15.98
CA ALA A 350 -9.42 23.37 16.34
C ALA A 350 -9.87 22.37 15.27
N SER A 351 -10.41 21.23 15.68
CA SER A 351 -11.08 20.26 14.81
C SER A 351 -12.56 20.64 14.64
N GLY A 352 -13.15 20.21 13.52
CA GLY A 352 -14.61 20.10 13.41
C GLY A 352 -15.14 18.95 14.30
N PRO A 353 -16.47 18.84 14.44
CA PRO A 353 -17.05 17.64 15.06
C PRO A 353 -16.78 16.43 14.17
N CYS A 354 -16.50 15.29 14.79
CA CYS A 354 -16.23 14.03 14.09
C CYS A 354 -16.96 12.86 14.74
N THR A 355 -16.85 11.68 14.10
CA THR A 355 -17.39 10.43 14.62
C THR A 355 -16.25 9.57 15.10
N ALA A 356 -16.30 9.11 16.36
CA ALA A 356 -15.43 8.04 16.83
C ALA A 356 -16.23 6.74 16.91
N ILE A 357 -15.54 5.60 16.85
CA ILE A 357 -16.14 4.28 17.07
C ILE A 357 -15.38 3.54 18.17
N VAL A 358 -16.11 2.72 18.91
CA VAL A 358 -15.57 1.72 19.83
C VAL A 358 -15.82 0.37 19.19
N VAL A 359 -14.79 -0.46 19.16
CA VAL A 359 -14.77 -1.73 18.45
C VAL A 359 -14.26 -2.86 19.36
N LEU A 360 -14.53 -4.10 18.98
CA LEU A 360 -13.99 -5.30 19.63
C LEU A 360 -13.08 -6.03 18.65
N SER A 361 -11.77 -5.88 18.84
CA SER A 361 -10.76 -6.48 17.96
C SER A 361 -10.44 -7.92 18.35
N ALA A 362 -10.19 -8.77 17.36
CA ALA A 362 -9.68 -10.13 17.60
C ALA A 362 -8.15 -10.16 17.77
N ASN A 363 -7.44 -9.07 17.41
CA ASN A 363 -6.00 -8.98 17.42
C ASN A 363 -5.51 -7.76 18.24
N ARG A 364 -4.20 -7.52 18.24
CA ARG A 364 -3.55 -6.45 19.02
C ARG A 364 -3.53 -5.09 18.31
N VAL A 365 -4.36 -4.90 17.29
CA VAL A 365 -4.43 -3.66 16.50
C VAL A 365 -5.90 -3.23 16.39
N ALA A 366 -6.22 -2.04 16.88
CA ALA A 366 -7.56 -1.49 16.73
C ALA A 366 -7.74 -0.95 15.31
N SER A 367 -8.76 -1.44 14.61
CA SER A 367 -9.08 -1.08 13.23
C SER A 367 -10.50 -0.50 13.16
N PRO A 368 -10.79 0.47 12.28
CA PRO A 368 -12.16 0.87 12.01
C PRO A 368 -13.07 -0.26 11.51
N ARG A 369 -12.48 -1.39 11.11
CA ARG A 369 -13.14 -2.57 10.54
C ARG A 369 -13.47 -3.64 11.58
N ASP A 370 -12.91 -3.52 12.79
CA ASP A 370 -13.28 -4.39 13.90
C ASP A 370 -14.79 -4.26 14.20
N PRO A 371 -15.45 -5.33 14.66
CA PRO A 371 -16.86 -5.29 15.04
C PRO A 371 -17.22 -4.10 15.94
N VAL A 372 -18.01 -3.17 15.40
CA VAL A 372 -18.40 -1.93 16.08
C VAL A 372 -19.33 -2.25 17.25
N MET A 373 -18.92 -1.84 18.44
CA MET A 373 -19.70 -1.93 19.67
C MET A 373 -20.56 -0.67 19.89
N ALA A 374 -20.04 0.49 19.52
CA ALA A 374 -20.70 1.79 19.65
C ALA A 374 -20.13 2.84 18.69
N THR A 375 -20.97 3.80 18.32
CA THR A 375 -20.58 5.04 17.62
C THR A 375 -20.73 6.22 18.57
N VAL A 376 -19.71 7.07 18.63
CA VAL A 376 -19.63 8.21 19.56
C VAL A 376 -19.48 9.50 18.77
N SER A 377 -20.41 10.43 18.95
CA SER A 377 -20.28 11.78 18.36
C SER A 377 -19.29 12.60 19.20
N VAL A 378 -18.15 12.94 18.61
CA VAL A 378 -17.14 13.80 19.22
C VAL A 378 -17.41 15.24 18.77
N PRO A 379 -17.64 16.18 19.70
CA PRO A 379 -17.84 17.58 19.33
C PRO A 379 -16.56 18.19 18.77
N ALA A 380 -16.65 19.38 18.16
CA ALA A 380 -15.46 20.14 17.79
C ALA A 380 -14.53 20.33 19.00
N LEU A 381 -13.24 20.05 18.82
CA LEU A 381 -12.23 20.14 19.87
C LEU A 381 -11.24 21.25 19.54
N ALA A 382 -11.07 22.21 20.45
CA ALA A 382 -9.95 23.15 20.36
C ALA A 382 -8.60 22.42 20.43
N ALA A 383 -7.53 23.08 20.01
CA ALA A 383 -6.18 22.57 20.17
C ALA A 383 -5.89 22.13 21.63
N SER A 384 -5.26 20.98 21.79
CA SER A 384 -5.02 20.28 23.07
C SER A 384 -6.25 19.89 23.88
N GLN A 385 -7.48 20.13 23.40
CA GLN A 385 -8.70 19.79 24.13
C GLN A 385 -8.97 18.28 24.08
N THR A 386 -9.35 17.72 25.22
CA THR A 386 -9.78 16.33 25.34
C THR A 386 -11.29 16.24 25.54
N PHE A 387 -11.94 15.42 24.71
CA PHE A 387 -13.28 14.91 24.93
C PHE A 387 -13.19 13.63 25.77
N THR A 388 -14.09 13.47 26.73
CA THR A 388 -14.17 12.27 27.59
C THR A 388 -15.61 11.85 27.74
N ASP A 389 -15.91 10.61 27.39
CA ASP A 389 -17.17 9.95 27.71
C ASP A 389 -16.86 8.68 28.52
N THR A 390 -17.24 8.69 29.81
CA THR A 390 -17.02 7.58 30.73
C THR A 390 -18.15 6.54 30.69
N SER A 391 -19.14 6.74 29.82
CA SER A 391 -20.42 6.02 29.85
C SER A 391 -20.91 5.63 28.45
N VAL A 392 -19.99 5.36 27.52
CA VAL A 392 -20.34 4.92 26.16
C VAL A 392 -21.14 3.62 26.26
N ALA A 393 -22.42 3.68 25.87
CA ALA A 393 -23.29 2.52 25.82
C ALA A 393 -22.95 1.70 24.57
N ALA A 394 -22.44 0.49 24.80
CA ALA A 394 -21.95 -0.42 23.78
C ALA A 394 -22.67 -1.75 23.85
N THR A 395 -22.75 -2.47 22.73
CA THR A 395 -23.27 -3.84 22.68
C THR A 395 -22.18 -4.77 22.16
N ILE A 396 -22.00 -5.93 22.79
CA ILE A 396 -21.00 -6.89 22.34
C ILE A 396 -21.47 -7.53 21.02
N PRO A 397 -20.72 -7.39 19.93
CA PRO A 397 -21.09 -7.94 18.63
C PRO A 397 -20.99 -9.46 18.60
N LEU A 398 -21.55 -10.06 17.56
CA LEU A 398 -21.44 -11.51 17.35
C LEU A 398 -20.01 -11.86 16.92
N VAL A 399 -19.22 -12.41 17.85
CA VAL A 399 -17.84 -12.86 17.63
C VAL A 399 -17.65 -14.27 18.20
N MET A 400 -16.55 -14.93 17.83
CA MET A 400 -16.20 -16.23 18.40
C MET A 400 -15.80 -16.08 19.87
N PRO A 401 -16.01 -17.10 20.71
CA PRO A 401 -15.54 -17.06 22.10
C PRO A 401 -14.00 -17.07 22.18
N GLY A 402 -13.44 -16.34 23.15
CA GLY A 402 -11.99 -16.26 23.39
C GLY A 402 -11.51 -14.85 23.70
N GLU A 403 -10.18 -14.69 23.77
CA GLU A 403 -9.54 -13.39 24.02
C GLU A 403 -9.74 -12.46 22.81
N HIS A 404 -10.27 -11.26 23.09
CA HIS A 404 -10.41 -10.12 22.17
C HIS A 404 -9.85 -8.89 22.87
N HIS A 405 -9.60 -7.79 22.15
CA HIS A 405 -9.14 -6.53 22.72
C HIS A 405 -10.12 -5.41 22.41
N LEU A 406 -10.35 -4.52 23.38
CA LEU A 406 -11.16 -3.33 23.14
C LEU A 406 -10.37 -2.38 22.22
N GLY A 407 -11.01 -1.80 21.21
CA GLY A 407 -10.39 -0.83 20.31
C GLY A 407 -11.24 0.43 20.20
N ALA A 408 -10.63 1.54 19.81
CA ALA A 408 -11.35 2.73 19.40
C ALA A 408 -10.59 3.50 18.34
N TYR A 409 -11.34 4.22 17.53
CA TYR A 409 -10.84 5.00 16.41
C TYR A 409 -11.51 6.38 16.40
N ALA A 410 -10.72 7.45 16.45
CA ALA A 410 -11.20 8.82 16.31
C ALA A 410 -11.35 9.19 14.82
N ASP A 411 -12.31 10.08 14.51
CA ASP A 411 -12.65 10.45 13.14
C ASP A 411 -12.74 9.25 12.16
N SER A 412 -13.52 8.23 12.53
CA SER A 412 -13.69 6.98 11.78
C SER A 412 -14.31 7.16 10.38
N THR A 413 -14.71 8.39 10.04
CA THR A 413 -15.25 8.76 8.73
C THR A 413 -14.28 9.59 7.90
N TYR A 414 -13.10 9.92 8.43
CA TYR A 414 -12.11 10.81 7.82
C TYR A 414 -12.74 12.14 7.41
N ALA A 415 -13.58 12.70 8.28
CA ALA A 415 -14.30 13.95 8.01
C ALA A 415 -13.43 15.18 8.27
N ILE A 416 -12.35 15.03 9.03
CA ILE A 416 -11.40 16.05 9.43
C ILE A 416 -10.07 15.72 8.75
N GLY A 417 -9.50 16.67 8.01
CA GLY A 417 -8.11 16.54 7.56
C GLY A 417 -7.17 16.83 8.72
N GLU A 418 -6.31 15.88 9.05
CA GLU A 418 -5.49 15.87 10.24
C GLU A 418 -4.00 16.05 9.94
N GLN A 419 -3.20 16.47 10.92
CA GLN A 419 -1.73 16.50 10.77
C GLN A 419 -1.15 15.09 10.60
N ASP A 420 -1.80 14.11 11.22
CA ASP A 420 -1.41 12.69 11.20
C ASP A 420 -2.65 11.78 11.26
N GLU A 421 -3.12 11.36 10.09
CA GLU A 421 -4.26 10.45 9.93
C GLU A 421 -4.02 9.02 10.46
N THR A 422 -2.79 8.68 10.86
CA THR A 422 -2.41 7.30 11.20
C THR A 422 -2.45 7.00 12.70
N ASN A 423 -2.64 8.01 13.55
CA ASN A 423 -2.59 7.88 15.00
C ASN A 423 -3.98 7.87 15.68
N ASN A 424 -5.05 7.87 14.89
CA ASN A 424 -6.43 7.94 15.36
C ASN A 424 -6.90 6.70 16.13
N ALA A 425 -6.18 5.57 15.99
CA ALA A 425 -6.51 4.29 16.60
C ALA A 425 -5.83 4.09 17.96
N ARG A 426 -6.54 3.45 18.90
CA ARG A 426 -5.94 2.94 20.14
C ARG A 426 -6.52 1.60 20.54
N LEU A 427 -5.63 0.66 20.87
CA LEU A 427 -5.97 -0.57 21.58
C LEU A 427 -6.12 -0.31 23.09
N GLY A 428 -7.18 -0.87 23.67
CA GLY A 428 -7.50 -0.86 25.09
C GLY A 428 -7.20 -2.20 25.76
N ASP A 429 -7.96 -2.49 26.83
CA ASP A 429 -7.77 -3.69 27.63
C ASP A 429 -8.14 -4.98 26.86
N ALA A 430 -7.54 -6.09 27.26
CA ALA A 430 -7.98 -7.41 26.83
C ALA A 430 -9.33 -7.78 27.48
N VAL A 431 -10.17 -8.43 26.69
CA VAL A 431 -11.55 -8.78 26.97
C VAL A 431 -11.76 -10.25 26.64
N GLU A 432 -12.09 -11.05 27.65
CA GLU A 432 -12.47 -12.44 27.44
C GLU A 432 -13.95 -12.52 27.03
N VAL A 433 -14.23 -12.97 25.81
CA VAL A 433 -15.60 -13.19 25.33
C VAL A 433 -16.04 -14.60 25.70
N ALA A 434 -16.96 -14.71 26.66
CA ALA A 434 -17.48 -15.99 27.11
C ALA A 434 -18.34 -16.66 26.02
N GLY A 435 -18.17 -17.98 25.87
CA GLY A 435 -18.95 -18.76 24.92
C GLY A 435 -20.44 -18.79 25.26
N LEU A 436 -21.29 -18.86 24.22
CA LEU A 436 -22.73 -19.01 24.34
C LEU A 436 -23.07 -20.21 25.23
N THR A 437 -23.40 -19.98 26.50
CA THR A 437 -24.09 -20.98 27.32
C THR A 437 -25.57 -21.00 26.91
N SER A 438 -25.86 -21.29 25.64
CA SER A 438 -27.25 -21.46 25.23
C SER A 438 -27.72 -22.84 25.71
N ARG A 439 -28.62 -22.84 26.71
CA ARG A 439 -29.53 -23.96 26.95
C ARG A 439 -30.44 -24.09 25.73
N VAL A 440 -29.99 -24.83 24.72
CA VAL A 440 -30.89 -25.29 23.65
C VAL A 440 -31.80 -26.34 24.27
N VAL A 441 -33.06 -25.97 24.53
CA VAL A 441 -34.10 -26.93 24.91
C VAL A 441 -34.62 -27.55 23.61
N PHE A 442 -34.20 -28.78 23.35
CA PHE A 442 -34.82 -29.62 22.32
C PHE A 442 -36.15 -30.15 22.88
N ASN A 443 -37.27 -29.74 22.29
CA ASN A 443 -38.56 -30.39 22.51
C ASN A 443 -38.75 -31.50 21.46
N ASN A 444 -39.32 -32.64 21.85
CA ASN A 444 -39.69 -33.70 20.91
C ASN A 444 -40.68 -33.18 19.85
N ILE A 445 -40.47 -33.57 18.59
CA ILE A 445 -41.46 -33.42 17.53
C ILE A 445 -42.52 -34.53 17.74
N PRO A 446 -43.83 -34.21 17.92
CA PRO A 446 -44.87 -35.23 18.03
C PRO A 446 -45.00 -36.03 16.73
N ALA A 447 -45.33 -37.32 16.87
CA ALA A 447 -45.53 -38.27 15.78
C ALA A 447 -46.67 -37.89 14.82
#